data_AF-A0A563D204-F1
#
_entry.id   AF-A0A563D204-F1
#
_cell.length_a   1.000
_cell.length_b   1.000
_cell.length_c   1.000
_cell.angle_alpha   90.00
_cell.angle_beta   90.00
_cell.angle_gamma   90.00
#
_symmetry.space_group_name_H-M   'P 1'
#
loop_
_entity.id
_entity.type
_entity.pdbx_description
1 polymer ?
#
loop_
_entity_poly.entity_id
_entity_poly.type
_entity_poly.pdbx_seq_one_letter_code
_entity_poly.pdbx_strand_id
1 'polypeptide(L)'
;SGVTMITRKANLPVDKYGGYSGRKAAYFMAIRYLKQVRNKDVFVNEIISVPTQVYTLEKTKPGSINEYLRKNYRQVIVLVPKIPINQKIEYDGNEQFIVGSSEVTNAKQLKLPYGIEYAIAIVLKQGIPHVTISEEQAADDNKLQRKRNRQIEKRDRAISGVEKFWGIYAEKLANQYQQFGNAGNSARNTLAEYTKLSLDDKIKVIGLVLRATHAGSDRVDMKGSEKKPVFPELGLPNSFGRMAGKSLDPTKLTFVYESITGLHRRKLDGKTLGQDR
;
A
#
# COMPACT_ATOMS: atom_id res chain seq x y z
N SER A 1 -13.94 18.11 -8.73
CA SER A 1 -13.80 17.37 -7.45
C SER A 1 -13.98 18.36 -6.29
N GLY A 2 -15.23 18.69 -5.95
CA GLY A 2 -15.52 19.53 -4.79
C GLY A 2 -15.62 18.65 -3.55
N VAL A 3 -14.62 18.70 -2.67
CA VAL A 3 -14.71 18.06 -1.36
C VAL A 3 -15.84 18.75 -0.61
N THR A 4 -16.94 18.06 -0.32
CA THR A 4 -18.03 18.60 0.50
C THR A 4 -17.47 18.88 1.90
N MET A 5 -17.16 20.14 2.18
CA MET A 5 -16.72 20.57 3.49
C MET A 5 -17.85 20.38 4.51
N ILE A 6 -17.47 20.02 5.74
CA ILE A 6 -18.39 19.82 6.86
C ILE A 6 -18.56 21.16 7.57
N THR A 7 -19.81 21.61 7.75
CA THR A 7 -20.11 22.84 8.49
C THR A 7 -19.56 22.77 9.92
N ARG A 8 -19.08 23.92 10.43
CA ARG A 8 -18.61 24.02 11.82
C ARG A 8 -19.75 23.89 12.83
N LYS A 9 -20.93 24.41 12.48
CA LYS A 9 -22.19 24.29 13.22
C LYS A 9 -23.34 24.23 12.21
N ALA A 10 -24.49 23.70 12.61
CA ALA A 10 -25.66 23.55 11.74
C ALA A 10 -26.11 24.88 11.10
N ASN A 11 -25.94 26.00 11.79
CA ASN A 11 -26.30 27.35 11.37
C ASN A 11 -25.15 28.16 10.73
N LEU A 12 -23.97 27.56 10.54
CA LEU A 12 -22.81 28.23 9.93
C LEU A 12 -22.55 27.61 8.55
N PRO A 13 -23.09 28.19 7.47
CA PRO A 13 -22.96 27.64 6.14
C PRO A 13 -21.51 27.76 5.64
N VAL A 14 -21.07 26.74 4.90
CA VAL A 14 -19.67 26.53 4.50
C VAL A 14 -19.15 27.64 3.60
N ASP A 15 -19.99 28.14 2.71
CA ASP A 15 -19.67 29.21 1.75
C ASP A 15 -19.28 30.53 2.43
N LYS A 16 -19.80 30.77 3.65
CA LYS A 16 -19.50 31.99 4.43
C LYS A 16 -18.46 31.79 5.51
N TYR A 17 -18.46 30.65 6.19
CA TYR A 17 -17.65 30.42 7.40
C TYR A 17 -16.59 29.33 7.26
N GLY A 18 -16.45 28.77 6.06
CA GLY A 18 -15.62 27.61 5.80
C GLY A 18 -16.12 26.35 6.53
N GLY A 19 -15.32 25.29 6.48
CA GLY A 19 -15.66 24.02 7.11
C GLY A 19 -14.46 23.10 7.26
N TYR A 20 -14.69 21.91 7.81
CA TYR A 20 -13.68 20.87 7.89
C TYR A 20 -13.65 20.05 6.60
N SER A 21 -12.46 19.74 6.11
CA SER A 21 -12.23 18.77 5.03
C SER A 21 -11.74 17.43 5.62
N GLY A 22 -11.81 16.35 4.83
CA GLY A 22 -11.25 15.05 5.25
C GLY A 22 -12.06 14.30 6.29
N ARG A 23 -13.34 14.02 6.00
CA ARG A 23 -14.23 13.27 6.88
C ARG A 23 -13.64 11.89 7.22
N LYS A 24 -13.43 11.61 8.51
CA LYS A 24 -12.89 10.32 8.97
C LYS A 24 -13.99 9.26 9.00
N ALA A 25 -13.71 8.12 8.36
CA ALA A 25 -14.58 6.94 8.42
C ALA A 25 -14.44 6.26 9.78
N ALA A 26 -15.55 5.84 10.37
CA ALA A 26 -15.54 4.88 11.49
C ALA A 26 -15.34 3.46 10.98
N TYR A 27 -15.98 3.14 9.84
CA TYR A 27 -15.89 1.87 9.12
C TYR A 27 -16.45 2.08 7.70
N PHE A 28 -16.39 1.06 6.86
CA PHE A 28 -16.93 1.07 5.49
C PHE A 28 -18.19 0.19 5.35
N MET A 29 -19.00 0.44 4.33
CA MET A 29 -20.20 -0.36 4.05
C MET A 29 -20.24 -0.66 2.54
N ALA A 30 -20.60 -1.88 2.16
CA ALA A 30 -20.91 -2.18 0.77
C ALA A 30 -22.41 -1.93 0.55
N ILE A 31 -22.74 -1.11 -0.43
CA ILE A 31 -24.12 -0.78 -0.77
C ILE A 31 -24.35 -0.95 -2.27
N ARG A 32 -25.61 -1.21 -2.63
CA ARG A 32 -26.15 -1.08 -3.98
C ARG A 32 -27.11 0.10 -3.99
N TYR A 33 -27.00 0.98 -4.97
CA TYR A 33 -27.91 2.14 -5.06
C TYR A 33 -28.08 2.61 -6.50
N LEU A 34 -29.13 3.40 -6.73
CA LEU A 34 -29.43 3.97 -8.04
C LEU A 34 -28.62 5.26 -8.25
N LYS A 35 -27.81 5.30 -9.29
CA LYS A 35 -26.96 6.43 -9.66
C LYS A 35 -27.29 6.88 -11.08
N GLN A 36 -27.36 8.19 -11.28
CA GLN A 36 -27.55 8.75 -12.62
C GLN A 36 -26.18 8.83 -13.32
N VAL A 37 -26.01 8.08 -14.40
CA VAL A 37 -24.79 8.07 -15.23
C VAL A 37 -25.19 8.40 -16.66
N ARG A 38 -24.66 9.51 -17.20
CA ARG A 38 -25.01 9.99 -18.56
C ARG A 38 -26.54 10.07 -18.77
N ASN A 39 -27.24 10.69 -17.83
CA ASN A 39 -28.70 10.85 -17.80
C ASN A 39 -29.52 9.55 -17.76
N LYS A 40 -28.90 8.40 -17.47
CA LYS A 40 -29.59 7.12 -17.26
C LYS A 40 -29.44 6.66 -15.83
N ASP A 41 -30.52 6.15 -15.25
CA ASP A 41 -30.50 5.54 -13.92
C ASP A 41 -29.89 4.13 -14.02
N VAL A 42 -28.80 3.90 -13.29
CA VAL A 42 -28.06 2.64 -13.28
C VAL A 42 -27.81 2.23 -11.84
N PHE A 43 -28.07 0.97 -11.50
CA PHE A 43 -27.67 0.42 -10.21
C PHE A 43 -26.16 0.21 -10.17
N VAL A 44 -25.52 0.76 -9.14
CA VAL A 44 -24.10 0.59 -8.89
C VAL A 44 -23.88 -0.02 -7.52
N ASN A 45 -22.81 -0.82 -7.41
CA ASN A 45 -22.34 -1.33 -6.14
C ASN A 45 -21.06 -0.59 -5.76
N GLU A 46 -21.01 -0.03 -4.56
CA GLU A 46 -19.86 0.74 -4.09
C GLU A 46 -19.56 0.45 -2.62
N ILE A 47 -18.29 0.53 -2.25
CA ILE A 47 -17.87 0.61 -0.85
C ILE A 47 -17.86 2.08 -0.44
N ILE A 48 -18.64 2.42 0.58
CA ILE A 48 -18.78 3.79 1.09
C ILE A 48 -18.19 3.93 2.49
N SER A 49 -17.79 5.14 2.84
CA SER A 49 -17.33 5.47 4.20
C SER A 49 -18.50 5.86 5.08
N VAL A 50 -18.67 5.19 6.23
CA VAL A 50 -19.58 5.65 7.27
C VAL A 50 -18.86 6.66 8.15
N PRO A 51 -19.27 7.94 8.18
CA PRO A 51 -18.57 8.96 8.94
C PRO A 51 -18.60 8.70 10.44
N THR A 52 -17.50 9.01 11.13
CA THR A 52 -17.40 8.85 12.60
C THR A 52 -18.50 9.59 13.34
N GLN A 53 -18.84 10.80 12.90
CA GLN A 53 -19.95 11.59 13.46
C GLN A 53 -21.30 10.87 13.38
N VAL A 54 -21.60 10.23 12.24
CA VAL A 54 -22.85 9.50 12.02
C VAL A 54 -22.87 8.24 12.90
N TYR A 55 -21.75 7.53 12.98
CA TYR A 55 -21.62 6.35 13.85
C TYR A 55 -21.79 6.69 15.34
N THR A 56 -21.20 7.80 15.81
CA THR A 56 -21.39 8.24 17.20
C THR A 56 -22.83 8.67 17.46
N LEU A 57 -23.46 9.37 16.50
CA LEU A 57 -24.86 9.80 16.63
C LEU A 57 -25.82 8.61 16.73
N GLU A 58 -25.55 7.51 16.01
CA GLU A 58 -26.35 6.28 16.10
C GLU A 58 -26.50 5.76 17.53
N LYS A 59 -25.47 5.94 18.38
CA LYS A 59 -25.51 5.50 19.79
C LYS A 59 -26.52 6.25 20.64
N THR A 60 -26.79 7.51 20.30
CA THR A 60 -27.72 8.39 21.03
C THR A 60 -29.06 8.57 20.31
N LYS A 61 -29.08 8.36 18.99
CA LYS A 61 -30.25 8.49 18.12
C LYS A 61 -30.26 7.32 17.12
N PRO A 62 -30.84 6.16 17.50
CA PRO A 62 -30.94 5.00 16.62
C PRO A 62 -31.61 5.35 15.27
N GLY A 63 -31.11 4.79 14.17
CA GLY A 63 -31.58 5.06 12.81
C GLY A 63 -30.85 6.19 12.08
N SER A 64 -29.89 6.86 12.73
CA SER A 64 -29.06 7.92 12.13
C SER A 64 -28.25 7.44 10.92
N ILE A 65 -27.76 6.18 10.94
CA ILE A 65 -27.07 5.58 9.79
C ILE A 65 -28.04 5.38 8.62
N ASN A 66 -29.26 4.89 8.87
CA ASN A 66 -30.27 4.73 7.83
C ASN A 66 -30.70 6.07 7.23
N GLU A 67 -30.87 7.09 8.08
CA GLU A 67 -31.14 8.48 7.66
C GLU A 67 -30.00 9.00 6.75
N TYR A 68 -28.75 8.79 7.16
CA TYR A 68 -27.57 9.13 6.36
C TYR A 68 -27.59 8.42 4.99
N LEU A 69 -27.87 7.12 4.94
CA LEU A 69 -27.92 6.38 3.68
C LEU A 69 -29.01 6.91 2.75
N ARG A 70 -30.25 7.04 3.24
CA ARG A 70 -31.39 7.52 2.44
C ARG A 70 -31.19 8.95 1.92
N LYS A 71 -30.53 9.81 2.70
CA LYS A 71 -30.24 11.19 2.31
C LYS A 71 -29.18 11.29 1.20
N ASN A 72 -28.21 10.37 1.18
CA ASN A 72 -27.07 10.45 0.27
C ASN A 72 -27.16 9.50 -0.93
N TYR A 73 -27.99 8.46 -0.87
CA TYR A 73 -28.05 7.39 -1.87
C TYR A 73 -29.51 7.02 -2.21
N ARG A 74 -29.90 7.16 -3.49
CA ARG A 74 -31.25 6.82 -3.98
C ARG A 74 -31.43 5.30 -4.04
N GLN A 75 -32.57 4.79 -3.56
CA GLN A 75 -32.92 3.36 -3.57
C GLN A 75 -31.79 2.46 -3.05
N VAL A 76 -31.21 2.86 -1.91
CA VAL A 76 -30.06 2.19 -1.31
C VAL A 76 -30.44 0.86 -0.67
N ILE A 77 -29.64 -0.16 -0.95
CA ILE A 77 -29.70 -1.50 -0.35
C ILE A 77 -28.33 -1.76 0.26
N VAL A 78 -28.31 -2.21 1.51
CA VAL A 78 -27.07 -2.58 2.20
C VAL A 78 -26.71 -4.01 1.83
N LEU A 79 -25.53 -4.20 1.23
CA LEU A 79 -24.98 -5.51 0.86
C LEU A 79 -24.14 -6.09 2.01
N VAL A 80 -23.21 -5.29 2.55
CA VAL A 80 -22.40 -5.65 3.72
C VAL A 80 -22.45 -4.49 4.71
N PRO A 81 -23.07 -4.66 5.89
CA PRO A 81 -23.39 -3.56 6.80
C PRO A 81 -22.16 -2.97 7.49
N LYS A 82 -21.09 -3.75 7.67
CA LYS A 82 -19.88 -3.29 8.35
C LYS A 82 -18.64 -3.97 7.79
N ILE A 83 -17.75 -3.16 7.25
CA ILE A 83 -16.43 -3.51 6.75
C ILE A 83 -15.43 -2.71 7.60
N PRO A 84 -14.67 -3.35 8.49
CA PRO A 84 -13.66 -2.67 9.30
C PRO A 84 -12.58 -1.99 8.44
N ILE A 85 -11.92 -0.97 9.01
CA ILE A 85 -10.70 -0.42 8.41
C ILE A 85 -9.63 -1.53 8.41
N ASN A 86 -8.85 -1.60 7.34
CA ASN A 86 -7.89 -2.68 7.07
C ASN A 86 -8.55 -4.05 6.87
N GLN A 87 -9.83 -4.11 6.47
CA GLN A 87 -10.43 -5.35 6.01
C GLN A 87 -9.62 -5.91 4.84
N LYS A 88 -9.14 -7.16 4.99
CA LYS A 88 -8.44 -7.88 3.92
C LYS A 88 -9.43 -8.31 2.84
N ILE A 89 -9.04 -8.13 1.59
CA ILE A 89 -9.76 -8.59 0.40
C ILE A 89 -8.79 -9.29 -0.56
N GLU A 90 -9.32 -10.20 -1.36
CA GLU A 90 -8.69 -10.65 -2.60
C GLU A 90 -9.31 -9.87 -3.76
N TYR A 91 -8.48 -9.15 -4.50
CA TYR A 91 -8.88 -8.29 -5.61
C TYR A 91 -7.76 -8.26 -6.65
N ASP A 92 -8.12 -8.40 -7.94
CA ASP A 92 -7.17 -8.52 -9.06
C ASP A 92 -6.04 -9.55 -8.78
N GLY A 93 -6.43 -10.71 -8.25
CA GLY A 93 -5.51 -11.82 -7.94
C GLY A 93 -4.56 -11.58 -6.76
N ASN A 94 -4.74 -10.52 -5.98
CA ASN A 94 -3.85 -10.15 -4.88
C ASN A 94 -4.58 -9.86 -3.57
N GLU A 95 -3.90 -10.12 -2.45
CA GLU A 95 -4.38 -9.73 -1.12
C GLU A 95 -4.11 -8.22 -0.89
N GLN A 96 -5.16 -7.49 -0.53
CA GLN A 96 -5.14 -6.04 -0.32
C GLN A 96 -5.92 -5.68 0.95
N PHE A 97 -5.61 -4.54 1.57
CA PHE A 97 -6.39 -3.97 2.67
C PHE A 97 -7.22 -2.79 2.20
N ILE A 98 -8.49 -2.73 2.60
CA ILE A 98 -9.34 -1.55 2.38
C ILE A 98 -8.97 -0.49 3.43
N VAL A 99 -8.42 0.64 2.96
CA VAL A 99 -8.05 1.79 3.82
C VAL A 99 -8.89 3.03 3.56
N GLY A 100 -9.65 3.03 2.46
CA GLY A 100 -10.60 4.07 2.09
C GLY A 100 -11.69 3.49 1.17
N SER A 101 -12.78 4.23 0.99
CA SER A 101 -13.86 3.84 0.06
C SER A 101 -13.41 3.66 -1.40
N SER A 102 -12.30 4.30 -1.77
CA SER A 102 -11.67 4.20 -3.09
C SER A 102 -10.16 4.00 -3.00
N GLU A 103 -9.67 3.48 -1.86
CA GLU A 103 -8.24 3.34 -1.59
C GLU A 103 -7.94 2.00 -0.91
N VAL A 104 -6.93 1.32 -1.45
CA VAL A 104 -6.44 0.04 -0.95
C VAL A 104 -4.93 0.11 -0.73
N THR A 105 -4.41 -0.76 0.13
CA THR A 105 -2.97 -0.97 0.31
C THR A 105 -2.62 -2.44 0.14
N ASN A 106 -1.34 -2.72 -0.12
CA ASN A 106 -0.87 -4.09 -0.25
C ASN A 106 -1.05 -4.85 1.09
N ALA A 107 -1.55 -6.09 1.07
CA ALA A 107 -1.62 -6.93 2.27
C ALA A 107 -0.58 -8.05 2.29
N LYS A 108 0.17 -8.23 1.20
CA LYS A 108 1.14 -9.30 1.04
C LYS A 108 2.53 -8.89 1.52
N GLN A 109 3.17 -9.72 2.34
CA GLN A 109 4.55 -9.47 2.77
C GLN A 109 5.55 -9.80 1.65
N LEU A 110 6.47 -8.86 1.37
CA LEU A 110 7.61 -9.13 0.52
C LEU A 110 8.59 -10.08 1.22
N LYS A 111 8.67 -11.31 0.71
CA LYS A 111 9.62 -12.34 1.15
C LYS A 111 10.81 -12.38 0.20
N LEU A 112 11.99 -12.03 0.69
CA LEU A 112 13.25 -12.12 -0.04
C LEU A 112 14.00 -13.40 0.35
N PRO A 113 14.95 -13.89 -0.48
CA PRO A 113 15.86 -14.93 -0.04
C PRO A 113 16.64 -14.45 1.18
N TYR A 114 16.77 -15.30 2.21
CA TYR A 114 17.34 -14.91 3.51
C TYR A 114 18.70 -14.21 3.40
N GLY A 115 19.60 -14.70 2.54
CA GLY A 115 20.91 -14.08 2.34
C GLY A 115 20.83 -12.64 1.83
N ILE A 116 19.84 -12.34 0.99
CA ILE A 116 19.58 -10.99 0.46
C ILE A 116 18.92 -10.15 1.55
N GLU A 117 17.88 -10.67 2.21
CA GLU A 117 17.18 -9.99 3.30
C GLU A 117 18.15 -9.54 4.40
N TYR A 118 19.04 -10.45 4.83
CA TYR A 118 20.07 -10.18 5.84
C TYR A 118 21.05 -9.10 5.38
N ALA A 119 21.53 -9.16 4.14
CA ALA A 119 22.42 -8.15 3.58
C ALA A 119 21.74 -6.77 3.55
N ILE A 120 20.50 -6.70 3.06
CA ILE A 120 19.74 -5.44 3.01
C ILE A 120 19.46 -4.89 4.41
N ALA A 121 19.12 -5.75 5.38
CA ALA A 121 18.90 -5.34 6.75
C ALA A 121 20.15 -4.71 7.38
N ILE A 122 21.34 -5.28 7.13
CA ILE A 122 22.62 -4.68 7.57
C ILE A 122 22.79 -3.31 6.94
N VAL A 123 22.69 -3.24 5.61
CA VAL A 123 23.06 -2.03 4.87
C VAL A 123 22.11 -0.86 5.15
N LEU A 124 20.81 -1.12 5.27
CA LEU A 124 19.85 -0.07 5.65
C LEU A 124 20.04 0.42 7.09
N LYS A 125 20.54 -0.43 7.99
CA LYS A 125 20.73 -0.08 9.41
C LYS A 125 22.08 0.58 9.69
N GLN A 126 23.14 0.13 9.03
CA GLN A 126 24.53 0.42 9.39
C GLN A 126 25.37 0.94 8.22
N GLY A 127 24.82 0.95 6.99
CA GLY A 127 25.60 1.16 5.78
C GLY A 127 26.43 -0.06 5.39
N ILE A 128 27.33 0.14 4.43
CA ILE A 128 28.23 -0.93 3.99
C ILE A 128 29.26 -1.22 5.09
N PRO A 129 29.43 -2.49 5.51
CA PRO A 129 30.45 -2.85 6.49
C PRO A 129 31.85 -2.39 6.07
N HIS A 130 32.56 -1.73 6.98
CA HIS A 130 33.92 -1.27 6.74
C HIS A 130 34.95 -2.32 7.16
N VAL A 131 36.05 -2.38 6.41
CA VAL A 131 37.25 -3.14 6.78
C VAL A 131 38.16 -2.18 7.54
N THR A 132 38.40 -2.48 8.82
CA THR A 132 39.14 -1.57 9.72
C THR A 132 40.59 -2.00 9.89
N ILE A 133 40.90 -3.28 9.61
CA ILE A 133 42.23 -3.84 9.72
C ILE A 133 42.92 -3.68 8.36
N SER A 134 44.03 -2.94 8.34
CA SER A 134 44.80 -2.75 7.11
C SER A 134 45.50 -4.05 6.69
N GLU A 135 45.99 -4.09 5.46
CA GLU A 135 46.74 -5.25 4.97
C GLU A 135 48.07 -5.40 5.72
N GLU A 136 48.75 -4.28 5.97
CA GLU A 136 50.02 -4.21 6.68
C GLU A 136 49.87 -4.70 8.13
N GLN A 137 48.79 -4.31 8.82
CA GLN A 137 48.50 -4.78 10.17
C GLN A 137 48.21 -6.29 10.23
N ALA A 138 47.74 -6.87 9.14
CA ALA A 138 47.37 -8.27 9.04
C ALA A 138 48.48 -9.16 8.48
N ALA A 139 49.59 -8.59 7.98
CA ALA A 139 50.62 -9.31 7.25
C ALA A 139 51.28 -10.41 8.10
N ASP A 140 51.62 -10.07 9.35
CA ASP A 140 52.41 -10.94 10.24
C ASP A 140 51.61 -11.48 11.45
N ASP A 141 50.31 -11.17 11.55
CA ASP A 141 49.44 -11.64 12.65
C ASP A 141 48.26 -12.47 12.09
N ASN A 142 48.36 -13.79 12.25
CA ASN A 142 47.33 -14.75 11.83
C ASN A 142 45.93 -14.47 12.41
N LYS A 143 45.84 -13.93 13.63
CA LYS A 143 44.56 -13.58 14.27
C LYS A 143 43.98 -12.32 13.63
N LEU A 144 44.80 -11.32 13.34
CA LEU A 144 44.36 -10.10 12.62
C LEU A 144 44.00 -10.41 11.17
N GLN A 145 44.76 -11.26 10.48
CA GLN A 145 44.45 -11.74 9.13
C GLN A 145 43.08 -12.41 9.07
N ARG A 146 42.79 -13.36 9.98
CA ARG A 146 41.47 -14.01 10.07
C ARG A 146 40.34 -13.02 10.34
N LYS A 147 40.57 -12.02 11.20
CA LYS A 147 39.58 -10.97 11.47
C LYS A 147 39.33 -10.08 10.25
N ARG A 148 40.38 -9.66 9.55
CA ARG A 148 40.29 -8.86 8.32
C ARG A 148 39.51 -9.61 7.25
N ASN A 149 39.83 -10.88 7.01
CA ASN A 149 39.13 -11.70 6.01
C ASN A 149 37.63 -11.81 6.31
N ARG A 150 37.24 -11.96 7.58
CA ARG A 150 35.82 -11.93 7.99
C ARG A 150 35.16 -10.57 7.78
N GLN A 151 35.89 -9.46 7.93
CA GLN A 151 35.36 -8.12 7.64
C GLN A 151 35.13 -7.95 6.13
N ILE A 152 36.08 -8.37 5.31
CA ILE A 152 35.98 -8.37 3.85
C ILE A 152 34.78 -9.21 3.40
N GLU A 153 34.67 -10.46 3.89
CA GLU A 153 33.56 -11.35 3.54
C GLU A 153 32.19 -10.72 3.87
N LYS A 154 32.06 -10.06 5.04
CA LYS A 154 30.83 -9.35 5.43
C LYS A 154 30.53 -8.18 4.49
N ARG A 155 31.53 -7.39 4.15
CA ARG A 155 31.40 -6.25 3.21
C ARG A 155 30.97 -6.75 1.84
N ASP A 156 31.65 -7.75 1.29
CA ASP A 156 31.40 -8.29 -0.04
C ASP A 156 30.02 -8.93 -0.14
N ARG A 157 29.59 -9.64 0.92
CA ARG A 157 28.23 -10.19 1.01
C ARG A 157 27.16 -9.11 1.04
N ALA A 158 27.40 -8.02 1.76
CA ALA A 158 26.49 -6.87 1.81
C ALA A 158 26.37 -6.20 0.43
N ILE A 159 27.50 -5.94 -0.23
CA ILE A 159 27.56 -5.39 -1.59
C ILE A 159 26.83 -6.31 -2.57
N SER A 160 27.14 -7.61 -2.55
CA SER A 160 26.49 -8.60 -3.42
C SER A 160 24.97 -8.63 -3.22
N GLY A 161 24.50 -8.47 -1.98
CA GLY A 161 23.07 -8.36 -1.67
C GLY A 161 22.41 -7.14 -2.29
N VAL A 162 23.06 -5.97 -2.19
CA VAL A 162 22.59 -4.71 -2.79
C VAL A 162 22.53 -4.82 -4.32
N GLU A 163 23.55 -5.38 -4.95
CA GLU A 163 23.60 -5.56 -6.41
C GLU A 163 22.51 -6.51 -6.91
N LYS A 164 22.29 -7.63 -6.22
CA LYS A 164 21.30 -8.65 -6.62
C LYS A 164 19.86 -8.27 -6.29
N PHE A 165 19.65 -7.33 -5.38
CA PHE A 165 18.32 -7.01 -4.87
C PHE A 165 17.34 -6.65 -5.99
N TRP A 166 17.72 -5.75 -6.91
CA TRP A 166 16.78 -5.18 -7.87
C TRP A 166 16.20 -6.23 -8.81
N GLY A 167 17.04 -7.13 -9.34
CA GLY A 167 16.56 -8.21 -10.20
C GLY A 167 15.56 -9.12 -9.48
N ILE A 168 15.87 -9.51 -8.23
CA ILE A 168 14.97 -10.35 -7.41
C ILE A 168 13.66 -9.62 -7.10
N TYR A 169 13.77 -8.34 -6.74
CA TYR A 169 12.62 -7.49 -6.43
C TYR A 169 11.72 -7.30 -7.66
N ALA A 170 12.29 -6.96 -8.82
CA ALA A 170 11.57 -6.75 -10.06
C ALA A 170 10.81 -8.02 -10.50
N GLU A 171 11.46 -9.18 -10.43
CA GLU A 171 10.83 -10.47 -10.71
C GLU A 171 9.65 -10.76 -9.78
N LYS A 172 9.82 -10.50 -8.47
CA LYS A 172 8.74 -10.67 -7.51
C LYS A 172 7.59 -9.70 -7.80
N LEU A 173 7.90 -8.43 -8.01
CA LEU A 173 6.90 -7.39 -8.26
C LEU A 173 6.03 -7.74 -9.47
N ALA A 174 6.65 -8.18 -10.57
CA ALA A 174 5.93 -8.50 -11.79
C ALA A 174 5.13 -9.81 -11.72
N ASN A 175 5.63 -10.83 -11.02
CA ASN A 175 4.97 -12.15 -10.98
C ASN A 175 3.99 -12.31 -9.81
N GLN A 176 4.15 -11.54 -8.74
CA GLN A 176 3.47 -11.79 -7.46
C GLN A 176 2.70 -10.59 -6.90
N TYR A 177 2.79 -9.42 -7.53
CA TYR A 177 2.15 -8.18 -7.07
C TYR A 177 1.46 -7.43 -8.22
N GLN A 178 0.53 -8.11 -8.90
CA GLN A 178 -0.19 -7.57 -10.07
C GLN A 178 -1.01 -6.32 -9.73
N GLN A 179 -1.32 -6.05 -8.46
CA GLN A 179 -1.99 -4.82 -8.02
C GLN A 179 -1.21 -3.54 -8.36
N PHE A 180 0.11 -3.64 -8.54
CA PHE A 180 0.95 -2.51 -8.97
C PHE A 180 1.01 -2.35 -10.51
N GLY A 181 0.21 -3.12 -11.25
CA GLY A 181 0.10 -3.03 -12.70
C GLY A 181 1.46 -3.17 -13.39
N ASN A 182 1.78 -2.20 -14.25
CA ASN A 182 2.99 -2.24 -15.07
C ASN A 182 4.30 -2.00 -14.29
N ALA A 183 4.24 -1.62 -13.00
CA ALA A 183 5.43 -1.30 -12.21
C ALA A 183 6.44 -2.47 -12.18
N GLY A 184 5.96 -3.71 -12.13
CA GLY A 184 6.81 -4.90 -12.20
C GLY A 184 7.62 -4.99 -13.48
N ASN A 185 6.96 -4.81 -14.63
CA ASN A 185 7.62 -4.84 -15.94
C ASN A 185 8.55 -3.63 -16.12
N SER A 186 8.16 -2.45 -15.63
CA SER A 186 9.04 -1.27 -15.62
C SER A 186 10.31 -1.50 -14.80
N ALA A 187 10.21 -2.15 -13.64
CA ALA A 187 11.38 -2.48 -12.82
C ALA A 187 12.31 -3.50 -13.50
N ARG A 188 11.76 -4.51 -14.18
CA ARG A 188 12.55 -5.49 -14.95
C ARG A 188 13.37 -4.81 -16.05
N ASN A 189 12.73 -3.92 -16.80
CA ASN A 189 13.36 -3.25 -17.95
C ASN A 189 14.46 -2.26 -17.54
N THR A 190 14.55 -1.91 -16.26
CA THR A 190 15.50 -0.91 -15.73
C THR A 190 16.64 -1.54 -14.93
N LEU A 191 16.85 -2.86 -15.03
CA LEU A 191 17.97 -3.55 -14.37
C LEU A 191 19.34 -2.98 -14.80
N ALA A 192 19.49 -2.62 -16.07
CA ALA A 192 20.71 -2.01 -16.58
C ALA A 192 20.96 -0.62 -15.95
N GLU A 193 19.91 0.17 -15.76
CA GLU A 193 20.01 1.49 -15.14
C GLU A 193 20.30 1.38 -13.65
N TYR A 194 19.65 0.45 -12.94
CA TYR A 194 19.97 0.17 -11.55
C TYR A 194 21.45 -0.19 -11.36
N THR A 195 22.01 -1.02 -12.25
CA THR A 195 23.42 -1.44 -12.17
C THR A 195 24.40 -0.26 -12.23
N LYS A 196 24.06 0.79 -12.98
CA LYS A 196 24.90 2.00 -13.13
C LYS A 196 24.88 2.91 -11.91
N LEU A 197 23.91 2.75 -11.01
CA LEU A 197 23.80 3.58 -9.81
C LEU A 197 24.98 3.40 -8.87
N SER A 198 25.30 4.47 -8.14
CA SER A 198 26.23 4.39 -7.02
C SER A 198 25.68 3.44 -5.95
N LEU A 199 26.58 2.86 -5.15
CA LEU A 199 26.17 1.96 -4.08
C LEU A 199 25.23 2.64 -3.08
N ASP A 200 25.49 3.91 -2.75
CA ASP A 200 24.65 4.71 -1.85
C ASP A 200 23.26 4.96 -2.44
N ASP A 201 23.17 5.21 -3.75
CA ASP A 201 21.89 5.41 -4.42
C ASP A 201 21.10 4.11 -4.53
N LYS A 202 21.76 2.97 -4.79
CA LYS A 202 21.12 1.65 -4.72
C LYS A 202 20.50 1.42 -3.34
N ILE A 203 21.19 1.76 -2.26
CA ILE A 203 20.68 1.62 -0.89
C ILE A 203 19.45 2.51 -0.66
N LYS A 204 19.48 3.76 -1.14
CA LYS A 204 18.31 4.67 -1.07
C LYS A 204 17.12 4.08 -1.83
N VAL A 205 17.34 3.61 -3.07
CA VAL A 205 16.31 2.95 -3.90
C VAL A 205 15.69 1.78 -3.15
N ILE A 206 16.51 0.90 -2.56
CA ILE A 206 16.05 -0.27 -1.79
C ILE A 206 15.13 0.17 -0.65
N GLY A 207 15.55 1.16 0.15
CA GLY A 207 14.72 1.69 1.23
C GLY A 207 13.37 2.23 0.75
N LEU A 208 13.36 2.93 -0.38
CA LEU A 208 12.15 3.48 -1.00
C LEU A 208 11.18 2.38 -1.46
N VAL A 209 11.67 1.39 -2.21
CA VAL A 209 10.78 0.35 -2.76
C VAL A 209 10.28 -0.63 -1.69
N LEU A 210 11.05 -0.88 -0.63
CA LEU A 210 10.59 -1.68 0.50
C LEU A 210 9.43 -1.01 1.25
N ARG A 211 9.49 0.31 1.46
CA ARG A 211 8.37 1.08 2.04
C ARG A 211 7.13 1.03 1.14
N ALA A 212 7.33 1.18 -0.17
CA ALA A 212 6.23 1.15 -1.13
C ALA A 212 5.57 -0.24 -1.27
N THR A 213 6.25 -1.33 -0.90
CA THR A 213 5.78 -2.70 -1.14
C THR A 213 5.57 -3.54 0.11
N HIS A 214 5.84 -3.03 1.32
CA HIS A 214 5.50 -3.76 2.54
C HIS A 214 3.98 -3.95 2.70
N ALA A 215 3.56 -4.87 3.56
CA ALA A 215 2.15 -4.96 3.95
C ALA A 215 1.72 -3.65 4.66
N GLY A 216 0.61 -3.07 4.22
CA GLY A 216 0.19 -1.71 4.61
C GLY A 216 0.95 -0.61 3.87
N SER A 217 1.44 -0.88 2.65
CA SER A 217 2.30 -0.03 1.81
C SER A 217 2.17 1.49 1.97
N ASP A 218 3.33 2.16 2.07
CA ASP A 218 3.45 3.61 2.08
C ASP A 218 3.35 4.21 0.67
N ARG A 219 3.11 5.52 0.60
CA ARG A 219 3.29 6.32 -0.61
C ARG A 219 4.75 6.75 -0.76
N VAL A 220 5.35 6.46 -1.91
CA VAL A 220 6.71 6.89 -2.25
C VAL A 220 6.76 7.52 -3.65
N ASP A 221 7.47 8.63 -3.79
CA ASP A 221 7.68 9.28 -5.09
C ASP A 221 9.01 8.82 -5.69
N MET A 222 8.97 7.94 -6.70
CA MET A 222 10.18 7.36 -7.31
C MET A 222 10.79 8.24 -8.39
N LYS A 223 10.00 9.04 -9.12
CA LYS A 223 10.52 9.94 -10.16
C LYS A 223 10.99 11.27 -9.58
N GLY A 224 10.30 11.75 -8.54
CA GLY A 224 10.48 13.11 -8.05
C GLY A 224 9.81 14.14 -8.96
N SER A 225 10.36 15.35 -8.96
CA SER A 225 9.98 16.42 -9.88
C SER A 225 11.15 16.76 -10.80
N GLU A 226 10.91 17.48 -11.89
CA GLU A 226 11.98 17.94 -12.79
C GLU A 226 13.08 18.70 -12.06
N LYS A 227 12.72 19.48 -11.04
CA LYS A 227 13.67 20.27 -10.23
C LYS A 227 14.36 19.46 -9.12
N LYS A 228 13.83 18.28 -8.79
CA LYS A 228 14.36 17.40 -7.75
C LYS A 228 14.06 15.94 -8.13
N PRO A 229 14.75 15.42 -9.17
CA PRO A 229 14.60 14.03 -9.55
C PRO A 229 15.04 13.13 -8.40
N VAL A 230 14.39 11.97 -8.29
CA VAL A 230 14.77 10.95 -7.30
C VAL A 230 15.50 9.82 -8.05
N PHE A 231 14.76 8.90 -8.67
CA PHE A 231 15.30 7.84 -9.54
C PHE A 231 14.40 7.62 -10.77
N PRO A 232 14.18 8.63 -11.62
CA PRO A 232 13.28 8.54 -12.78
C PRO A 232 13.65 7.44 -13.78
N GLU A 233 14.94 7.13 -13.91
CA GLU A 233 15.51 6.09 -14.76
C GLU A 233 15.05 4.68 -14.39
N LEU A 234 14.57 4.46 -13.16
CA LEU A 234 14.04 3.17 -12.72
C LEU A 234 12.58 2.94 -13.14
N GLY A 235 11.96 3.89 -13.84
CA GLY A 235 10.65 3.72 -14.49
C GLY A 235 9.45 3.59 -13.55
N LEU A 236 9.67 3.59 -12.23
CA LEU A 236 8.60 3.54 -11.23
C LEU A 236 7.92 4.91 -11.07
N PRO A 237 6.59 4.94 -10.79
CA PRO A 237 5.83 6.19 -10.76
C PRO A 237 6.03 7.00 -9.48
N ASN A 238 5.56 8.25 -9.49
CA ASN A 238 5.27 8.95 -8.24
C ASN A 238 4.05 8.33 -7.56
N SER A 239 3.96 8.50 -6.25
CA SER A 239 2.95 7.85 -5.39
C SER A 239 2.94 6.33 -5.46
N PHE A 240 4.07 5.71 -5.83
CA PHE A 240 4.25 4.26 -5.82
C PHE A 240 3.97 3.70 -4.42
N GLY A 241 3.32 2.52 -4.37
CA GLY A 241 2.84 1.90 -3.14
C GLY A 241 1.44 2.35 -2.69
N ARG A 242 0.96 3.54 -3.14
CA ARG A 242 -0.40 4.01 -2.87
C ARG A 242 -1.35 3.62 -4.01
N MET A 243 -2.45 2.94 -3.70
CA MET A 243 -3.48 2.55 -4.67
C MET A 243 -4.79 3.29 -4.39
N ALA A 244 -4.82 4.58 -4.70
CA ALA A 244 -5.98 5.45 -4.54
C ALA A 244 -6.79 5.60 -5.84
N GLY A 245 -8.02 6.11 -5.73
CA GLY A 245 -8.91 6.36 -6.87
C GLY A 245 -9.46 5.08 -7.51
N LYS A 246 -9.44 3.96 -6.79
CA LYS A 246 -9.98 2.68 -7.26
C LYS A 246 -11.51 2.69 -7.16
N SER A 247 -12.18 2.15 -8.17
CA SER A 247 -13.60 1.83 -8.10
C SER A 247 -13.76 0.43 -7.52
N LEU A 248 -13.91 0.34 -6.20
CA LEU A 248 -14.07 -0.94 -5.50
C LEU A 248 -15.53 -1.42 -5.61
N ASP A 249 -15.78 -2.27 -6.60
CA ASP A 249 -17.04 -2.99 -6.75
C ASP A 249 -17.05 -4.19 -5.79
N PRO A 250 -17.89 -4.18 -4.73
CA PRO A 250 -17.93 -5.25 -3.74
C PRO A 250 -18.33 -6.61 -4.32
N THR A 251 -18.95 -6.66 -5.52
CA THR A 251 -19.31 -7.95 -6.13
C THR A 251 -18.18 -8.60 -6.93
N LYS A 252 -17.07 -7.89 -7.12
CA LYS A 252 -15.89 -8.36 -7.87
C LYS A 252 -14.71 -8.71 -6.97
N LEU A 253 -14.87 -8.62 -5.66
CA LEU A 253 -13.84 -8.87 -4.67
C LEU A 253 -14.28 -9.97 -3.71
N THR A 254 -13.33 -10.63 -3.07
CA THR A 254 -13.60 -11.60 -2.01
C THR A 254 -13.15 -11.02 -0.69
N PHE A 255 -14.04 -10.95 0.30
CA PHE A 255 -13.67 -10.53 1.65
C PHE A 255 -13.01 -11.69 2.39
N VAL A 256 -11.86 -11.41 3.01
CA VAL A 256 -11.09 -12.41 3.76
C VAL A 256 -11.13 -12.06 5.24
N TYR A 257 -11.85 -12.86 6.03
CA TYR A 257 -11.94 -12.72 7.48
C TYR A 257 -10.97 -13.69 8.12
N GLU A 258 -10.02 -13.15 8.88
CA GLU A 258 -9.02 -13.93 9.59
C GLU A 258 -9.22 -13.79 11.10
N SER A 259 -8.99 -14.88 11.84
CA SER A 259 -8.83 -14.81 13.29
C SER A 259 -7.62 -13.94 13.67
N ILE A 260 -7.53 -13.53 14.94
CA ILE A 260 -6.42 -12.71 15.46
C ILE A 260 -5.04 -13.31 15.13
N THR A 261 -4.91 -14.64 15.12
CA THR A 261 -3.66 -15.35 14.81
C THR A 261 -3.45 -15.63 13.31
N GLY A 262 -4.46 -15.37 12.47
CA GLY A 262 -4.46 -15.75 11.06
C GLY A 262 -4.67 -17.25 10.78
N LEU A 263 -4.84 -18.09 11.81
CA LEU A 263 -4.98 -19.55 11.64
C LEU A 263 -6.33 -19.96 11.08
N HIS A 264 -7.41 -19.30 11.50
CA HIS A 264 -8.74 -19.51 10.93
C HIS A 264 -9.05 -18.44 9.90
N ARG A 265 -9.52 -18.87 8.74
CA ARG A 265 -9.86 -18.02 7.60
C ARG A 265 -11.25 -18.36 7.09
N ARG A 266 -12.09 -17.35 6.92
CA ARG A 266 -13.38 -17.43 6.22
C ARG A 266 -13.37 -16.47 5.04
N LYS A 267 -13.82 -16.93 3.88
CA LYS A 267 -13.99 -16.09 2.69
C LYS A 267 -15.48 -15.83 2.43
N LEU A 268 -15.79 -14.62 2.02
CA LEU A 268 -17.10 -14.24 1.48
C LEU A 268 -16.87 -13.76 0.04
N ASP A 269 -17.29 -14.57 -0.93
CA ASP A 269 -17.21 -14.21 -2.34
C ASP A 269 -18.24 -13.11 -2.65
N GLY A 270 -17.76 -11.96 -3.10
CA GLY A 270 -18.60 -10.81 -3.44
C GLY A 270 -19.64 -11.11 -4.52
N LYS A 271 -19.41 -12.11 -5.38
CA LYS A 271 -20.40 -12.51 -6.40
C LYS A 271 -21.74 -12.91 -5.78
N THR A 272 -21.70 -13.48 -4.58
CA THR A 272 -22.89 -13.88 -3.81
C THR A 272 -23.67 -12.68 -3.26
N LEU A 273 -23.11 -11.47 -3.27
CA LEU A 273 -23.81 -10.26 -2.81
C LEU A 273 -24.78 -9.70 -3.87
N GLY A 274 -24.57 -10.05 -5.14
CA GLY A 274 -25.42 -9.61 -6.26
C GLY A 274 -26.46 -10.64 -6.70
N GLN A 275 -26.35 -11.88 -6.22
CA GLN A 275 -27.30 -12.95 -6.42
C GLN A 275 -28.14 -13.03 -5.14
N ASP A 276 -29.46 -13.11 -5.27
CA ASP A 276 -30.43 -13.08 -4.17
C ASP A 276 -30.63 -11.71 -3.49
N ARG A 277 -31.30 -10.79 -4.20
CA ARG A 277 -32.26 -9.78 -3.67
C ARG A 277 -32.83 -8.88 -4.74
#